data_AF-A0A399Z7F0-F1
#
_entry.id   AF-A0A399Z7F0-F1
#
_cell.length_a   1.000
_cell.length_b   1.000
_cell.length_c   1.000
_cell.angle_alpha   90.00
_cell.angle_beta   90.00
_cell.angle_gamma   90.00
#
_symmetry.space_group_name_H-M   'P 1'
#
loop_
_entity.id
_entity.type
_entity.pdbx_description
1 polymer ?
#
loop_
_entity_poly.entity_id
_entity_poly.type
_entity_poly.pdbx_seq_one_letter_code
_entity_poly.pdbx_strand_id
1 'polypeptide(L)' 'MARVHPLEKYRNIGIIAHIDAGKTTTTERIMFYTGLTHRLGTVDEGNTVTDWMVQERERG' A
#
# COMPACT_ATOMS: atom_id res chain seq x y z
N MET A 1 7.83 -24.40 10.22
CA MET A 1 8.95 -23.45 10.04
C MET A 1 9.04 -22.54 11.26
N ALA A 2 10.23 -22.33 11.82
CA ALA A 2 10.45 -21.37 12.90
C ALA A 2 10.44 -19.93 12.33
N ARG A 3 9.94 -18.96 13.10
CA ARG A 3 9.85 -17.56 12.67
C ARG A 3 11.25 -16.94 12.57
N VAL A 4 11.51 -16.17 11.51
CA VAL A 4 12.78 -15.46 11.28
C VAL A 4 12.90 -14.19 12.15
N HIS A 5 11.77 -13.63 12.60
CA HIS A 5 11.72 -12.42 13.41
C HIS A 5 10.95 -12.62 14.73
N PRO A 6 11.34 -11.93 15.83
CA PRO A 6 10.58 -11.92 17.08
C PRO A 6 9.18 -11.36 16.90
N LEU A 7 8.21 -11.88 17.69
CA LEU A 7 6.81 -11.46 17.57
C LEU A 7 6.63 -9.96 17.90
N GLU A 8 7.43 -9.40 18.82
CA GLU A 8 7.35 -7.98 19.16
C GLU A 8 7.68 -7.02 18.01
N LYS A 9 8.29 -7.51 16.91
CA LYS A 9 8.64 -6.72 15.73
C LYS A 9 7.55 -6.72 14.65
N TYR A 10 6.55 -7.59 14.73
CA TYR A 10 5.46 -7.61 13.77
C TYR A 10 4.48 -6.46 14.02
N ARG A 11 3.96 -5.88 12.94
CA ARG A 11 2.90 -4.85 12.97
C ARG A 11 1.80 -5.27 12.01
N ASN A 12 0.66 -5.65 12.57
CA ASN A 12 -0.55 -5.94 11.79
C ASN A 12 -1.34 -4.63 11.69
N ILE A 13 -1.43 -4.07 10.49
CA ILE A 13 -2.09 -2.78 10.23
C ILE A 13 -3.15 -2.93 9.15
N GLY A 14 -4.23 -2.16 9.27
CA GLY A 14 -5.27 -2.02 8.25
C GLY A 14 -5.51 -0.54 7.96
N ILE A 15 -5.58 -0.18 6.68
CA ILE A 15 -5.82 1.19 6.23
C ILE A 15 -7.24 1.23 5.68
N ILE A 16 -8.14 1.90 6.40
CA ILE A 16 -9.55 2.05 6.03
C ILE A 16 -9.82 3.55 5.95
N ALA A 17 -10.36 4.00 4.82
CA ALA A 17 -10.72 5.39 4.62
C ALA A 17 -12.02 5.47 3.82
N HIS A 18 -12.67 6.65 3.89
CA HIS A 18 -13.79 6.97 3.02
C HIS A 18 -13.35 6.95 1.54
N ILE A 19 -14.31 6.87 0.61
CA ILE A 19 -14.02 6.98 -0.83
C ILE A 19 -13.33 8.33 -1.08
N ASP A 20 -12.29 8.32 -1.92
CA ASP A 20 -11.44 9.46 -2.27
C ASP A 20 -10.64 10.12 -1.12
N ALA A 21 -10.62 9.52 0.07
CA ALA A 21 -9.81 10.01 1.19
C ALA A 21 -8.31 9.62 1.12
N GLY A 22 -7.86 9.02 0.01
CA GLY A 22 -6.45 8.70 -0.20
C GLY A 22 -5.95 7.42 0.47
N LYS A 23 -6.81 6.40 0.63
CA LYS A 23 -6.44 5.06 1.15
C LYS A 23 -5.26 4.46 0.37
N THR A 24 -5.36 4.46 -0.96
CA THR A 24 -4.36 3.90 -1.87
C THR A 24 -3.07 4.72 -1.84
N THR A 25 -3.17 6.06 -1.97
CA THR A 25 -2.01 6.97 -1.90
C THR A 25 -1.23 6.84 -0.60
N THR A 26 -1.92 6.68 0.54
CA THR A 26 -1.29 6.50 1.85
C THR A 26 -0.57 5.16 1.94
N THR A 27 -1.15 4.11 1.38
CA THR A 27 -0.56 2.77 1.34
C THR A 27 0.73 2.75 0.53
N GLU A 28 0.71 3.34 -0.68
CA GLU A 28 1.88 3.47 -1.56
C GLU A 28 3.03 4.24 -0.89
N ARG A 29 2.72 5.32 -0.14
CA ARG A 29 3.73 6.06 0.63
C ARG A 29 4.35 5.22 1.72
N ILE A 30 3.57 4.42 2.46
CA ILE A 30 4.10 3.51 3.48
C ILE A 30 5.05 2.50 2.85
N MET A 31 4.70 1.92 1.70
CA MET A 31 5.58 1.00 0.97
C MET A 31 6.88 1.67 0.50
N PHE A 32 6.80 2.91 0.00
CA PHE A 32 7.98 3.66 -0.43
C PHE A 32 8.90 4.00 0.74
N TYR A 33 8.37 4.55 1.83
CA TYR A 33 9.17 4.95 3.00
C TYR A 33 9.76 3.76 3.78
N THR A 34 9.12 2.60 3.71
CA THR A 34 9.68 1.36 4.29
C THR A 34 10.73 0.70 3.38
N GLY A 35 10.95 1.24 2.17
CA GLY A 35 11.89 0.70 1.19
C GLY A 35 11.41 -0.58 0.50
N LEU A 36 10.12 -0.92 0.63
CA LEU A 36 9.52 -2.08 -0.02
C LEU A 36 9.29 -1.84 -1.52
N THR A 37 9.00 -0.58 -1.91
CA THR A 37 8.95 -0.14 -3.30
C THR A 37 9.95 0.98 -3.57
N HIS A 38 10.63 0.94 -4.71
CA HIS A 38 11.63 1.94 -5.12
C HIS A 38 11.07 3.07 -6.00
N ARG A 39 9.77 3.03 -6.31
CA ARG A 39 9.07 4.04 -7.10
C ARG A 39 7.80 4.45 -6.36
N LEU A 40 7.54 5.75 -6.28
CA LEU A 40 6.27 6.28 -5.81
C LEU A 40 5.24 6.08 -6.92
N GLY A 41 4.35 5.11 -6.75
CA GLY A 41 3.16 5.00 -7.58
C GLY A 41 2.15 6.07 -7.19
N THR A 42 1.68 6.86 -8.15
CA THR A 42 0.52 7.74 -7.98
C THR A 42 -0.69 7.08 -8.61
N VAL A 43 -1.84 7.23 -7.94
CA VAL A 43 -3.14 6.74 -8.44
C VAL A 43 -3.44 7.40 -9.79
N ASP A 44 -3.15 8.70 -9.91
CA ASP A 44 -3.33 9.49 -11.13
C ASP A 44 -2.56 8.97 -12.36
N GLU A 45 -1.46 8.23 -12.14
CA GLU A 45 -0.65 7.66 -13.22
C GLU A 45 -0.94 6.17 -13.47
N GLY A 46 -1.90 5.57 -12.73
CA GLY A 46 -2.27 4.16 -12.87
C GLY A 46 -1.15 3.15 -12.57
N ASN A 47 -0.06 3.61 -11.97
CA ASN A 47 1.17 2.85 -11.72
C ASN A 47 1.26 2.29 -10.29
N THR A 48 0.16 2.35 -9.53
CA THR A 48 0.07 1.78 -8.19
C THR A 48 0.25 0.26 -8.23
N VAL A 49 1.08 -0.24 -7.31
CA VAL A 49 1.39 -1.67 -7.18
C VAL A 49 0.30 -2.37 -6.38
N THR A 50 -0.46 -1.62 -5.57
CA THR A 50 -1.50 -2.18 -4.69
C THR A 50 -2.86 -2.40 -5.35
N ASP A 51 -3.15 -1.75 -6.47
CA ASP A 51 -4.46 -1.88 -7.14
C ASP A 51 -4.45 -3.11 -8.05
N TRP A 52 -4.82 -4.27 -7.47
CA TRP A 52 -4.91 -5.54 -8.19
C TRP A 52 -6.20 -5.67 -9.01
N MET A 53 -7.25 -4.92 -8.65
CA MET A 53 -8.52 -4.92 -9.38
C MET A 53 -8.56 -3.79 -10.41
N VAL A 54 -8.92 -4.13 -11.65
CA VAL A 54 -9.04 -3.17 -12.76
C VAL A 54 -9.97 -2.00 -12.41
N GLN A 55 -11.03 -2.26 -11.65
CA GLN A 55 -12.00 -1.24 -11.20
C GLN A 55 -11.42 -0.23 -10.20
N GLU A 56 -10.38 -0.60 -9.44
CA GLU A 56 -9.67 0.34 -8.55
C GLU A 56 -8.73 1.24 -9.37
N ARG A 57 -8.16 0.72 -10.47
CA ARG A 57 -7.36 1.53 -11.42
C ARG A 57 -8.19 2.47 -12.29
N GLU A 58 -9.40 2.07 -12.68
CA GLU A 58 -10.28 2.89 -13.53
C GLU A 58 -11.00 4.03 -12.78
N ARG A 59 -11.13 3.90 -11.44
CA ARG A 59 -11.71 4.94 -10.57
C ARG A 59 -10.67 5.87 -9.95
N GLY A 60 -9.40 5.50 -10.06
CA GLY A 60 -8.26 6.32 -9.68
C GLY A 60 -8.09 7.51 -10.61
#